data_AF-A0A955BHQ3-F1
#
_entry.id   AF-A0A955BHQ3-F1
#
_cell.length_a   1.000
_cell.length_b   1.000
_cell.length_c   1.000
_cell.angle_alpha   90.00
_cell.angle_beta   90.00
_cell.angle_gamma   90.00
#
_symmetry.space_group_name_H-M   'P 1'
#
loop_
_entity.id
_entity.type
_entity.pdbx_description
1 polymer ?
#
loop_
_entity_poly.entity_id
_entity_poly.type
_entity_poly.pdbx_seq_one_letter_code
_entity_poly.pdbx_strand_id
1 'polypeptide(L)'
;MRAWLFSALVFGVMAADAASGADELFSKVAIDSVYGSDDAASADASSPSVTRRGRAISNMLELSELLTSAGFEPKSVEGGILTIKVERKPWELPVLVMMNSDESQVRMVMMLSVVKDIQSVKAQRMIGLLSANREIENAFFAVSEKRGRVELHRWIDNAAITDSRLRNELNGLAEIAANTEKQWDFSRSESGDKVSAQTKPAAAAGPAENTSTEPAKSVAASDSLVGKWAAARSDKEAFAMQLNADNTFALVTVLNGKTTKSTGKFELTGQTLKLIGNDGTRLTGTVTVTSGSEFRFQFENSSTSLTFKKS
;
A
#
# COMPACT_ATOMS: atom_id res chain seq x y z
N MET A 1 2.00 -4.98 64.05
CA MET A 1 3.18 -4.19 64.44
C MET A 1 3.47 -3.18 63.34
N ARG A 2 3.55 -1.88 63.71
CA ARG A 2 4.24 -0.74 63.06
C ARG A 2 3.90 -0.47 61.58
N ALA A 3 3.07 0.51 61.19
CA ALA A 3 3.07 1.97 61.43
C ALA A 3 4.35 2.70 60.99
N TRP A 4 4.20 3.98 60.64
CA TRP A 4 5.15 5.04 60.20
C TRP A 4 5.04 5.39 58.71
N LEU A 5 4.93 6.66 58.27
CA LEU A 5 4.49 7.92 58.87
C LEU A 5 4.36 8.96 57.73
N PHE A 6 3.35 9.83 57.80
CA PHE A 6 3.27 11.07 57.04
C PHE A 6 4.42 12.01 57.41
N SER A 7 4.90 12.84 56.48
CA SER A 7 5.27 14.22 56.83
C SER A 7 5.31 15.14 55.61
N ALA A 8 4.90 16.37 55.86
CA ALA A 8 4.55 17.42 54.93
C ALA A 8 5.55 18.60 54.98
N LEU A 9 5.15 19.70 54.32
CA LEU A 9 5.62 21.09 54.44
C LEU A 9 6.85 21.52 53.59
N VAL A 10 6.97 22.74 53.02
CA VAL A 10 6.06 23.88 52.68
C VAL A 10 6.91 25.02 52.03
N PHE A 11 6.29 25.81 51.15
CA PHE A 11 6.48 27.24 50.76
C PHE A 11 7.81 27.89 50.32
N GLY A 12 7.65 28.80 49.33
CA GLY A 12 8.44 30.02 49.06
C GLY A 12 8.38 30.40 47.57
N VAL A 13 7.44 31.20 47.03
CA VAL A 13 7.19 32.68 47.12
C VAL A 13 8.00 33.54 46.11
N MET A 14 7.24 34.23 45.23
CA MET A 14 7.40 35.57 44.60
C MET A 14 8.35 35.86 43.41
N ALA A 15 7.72 36.47 42.38
CA ALA A 15 8.07 37.68 41.58
C ALA A 15 9.39 37.71 40.79
N ALA A 16 9.57 38.36 39.63
CA ALA A 16 8.75 39.10 38.67
C ALA A 16 9.61 39.33 37.40
N ASP A 17 8.97 39.80 36.32
CA ASP A 17 9.51 40.56 35.18
C ASP A 17 10.57 39.95 34.25
N ALA A 18 10.25 39.85 32.95
CA ALA A 18 10.62 40.88 31.98
C ALA A 18 10.44 40.38 30.53
N ALA A 19 9.70 41.17 29.75
CA ALA A 19 9.93 41.53 28.35
C ALA A 19 10.49 40.49 27.37
N SER A 20 9.68 40.17 26.34
CA SER A 20 10.18 40.10 24.97
C SER A 20 9.22 40.83 24.04
N GLY A 21 9.49 42.12 23.83
CA GLY A 21 9.08 42.80 22.62
C GLY A 21 10.11 42.50 21.53
N ALA A 22 9.65 41.99 20.40
CA ALA A 22 10.28 42.11 19.09
C ALA A 22 9.28 41.63 18.03
N ASP A 23 9.25 42.37 16.91
CA ASP A 23 8.62 42.02 15.62
C ASP A 23 7.13 42.26 15.40
N GLU A 24 6.71 43.52 15.58
CA GLU A 24 5.70 44.16 14.72
C GLU A 24 6.34 44.93 13.54
N LEU A 25 7.49 44.46 13.03
CA LEU A 25 8.22 45.11 11.93
C LEU A 25 7.96 44.52 10.54
N PHE A 26 7.11 43.50 10.43
CA PHE A 26 6.57 43.05 9.14
C PHE A 26 5.16 43.60 8.94
N SER A 27 5.10 44.93 8.97
CA SER A 27 4.02 45.69 8.36
C SER A 27 3.76 45.16 6.95
N LYS A 28 2.54 44.66 6.77
CA LYS A 28 1.69 44.81 5.58
C LYS A 28 2.38 45.49 4.40
N VAL A 29 3.05 44.68 3.58
CA VAL A 29 3.15 44.99 2.16
C VAL A 29 2.06 44.17 1.49
N ALA A 30 0.89 44.78 1.33
CA ALA A 30 -0.08 44.34 0.34
C ALA A 30 0.58 44.57 -1.02
N ILE A 31 0.93 43.49 -1.71
CA ILE A 31 1.30 43.58 -3.12
C ILE A 31 0.00 43.88 -3.87
N ASP A 32 -0.03 45.10 -4.40
CA ASP A 32 -1.07 45.61 -5.27
C ASP A 32 -1.19 44.72 -6.51
N SER A 33 -2.44 44.39 -6.86
CA SER A 33 -2.79 43.43 -7.88
C SER A 33 -2.60 44.06 -9.27
N VAL A 34 -1.51 43.76 -9.95
CA VAL A 34 -1.23 44.25 -11.31
C VAL A 34 -1.92 43.35 -12.34
N TYR A 35 -3.24 43.20 -12.29
CA TYR A 35 -4.03 42.68 -13.42
C TYR A 35 -5.46 43.20 -13.40
N GLY A 36 -5.73 44.12 -14.33
CA GLY A 36 -6.96 44.14 -15.12
C GLY A 36 -8.18 44.82 -14.49
N SER A 37 -8.38 46.08 -14.88
CA SER A 37 -9.60 46.86 -14.70
C SER A 37 -10.88 46.14 -15.15
N ASP A 38 -11.94 46.31 -14.37
CA ASP A 38 -13.32 46.02 -14.74
C ASP A 38 -13.75 46.87 -15.96
N ASP A 39 -14.33 46.21 -16.96
CA ASP A 39 -15.32 46.81 -17.85
C ASP A 39 -16.58 45.93 -17.81
N ALA A 40 -17.70 46.57 -17.49
CA ALA A 40 -19.01 45.95 -17.39
C ALA A 40 -19.69 45.88 -18.76
N ALA A 41 -20.22 44.70 -19.13
CA ALA A 41 -21.37 44.60 -20.05
C ALA A 41 -22.07 43.23 -19.98
N SER A 42 -23.35 43.29 -19.61
CA SER A 42 -24.52 42.47 -20.00
C SER A 42 -24.50 40.95 -20.02
N ALA A 43 -25.58 40.44 -19.44
CA ALA A 43 -26.03 39.06 -19.36
C ALA A 43 -26.07 38.33 -20.71
N ASP A 44 -25.51 37.12 -20.72
CA ASP A 44 -26.17 35.99 -21.36
C ASP A 44 -25.96 34.72 -20.54
N ALA A 45 -27.03 33.95 -20.40
CA ALA A 45 -27.07 32.75 -19.60
C ALA A 45 -26.34 31.62 -20.33
N SER A 46 -25.13 31.34 -19.89
CA SER A 46 -24.49 30.04 -20.07
C SER A 46 -23.59 29.87 -18.86
N SER A 47 -23.98 29.00 -17.92
CA SER A 47 -23.09 28.61 -16.82
C SER A 47 -21.75 28.22 -17.43
N PRO A 48 -20.67 28.98 -17.19
CA PRO A 48 -19.37 28.47 -17.55
C PRO A 48 -19.14 27.29 -16.61
N SER A 49 -19.07 26.09 -17.16
CA SER A 49 -18.28 25.03 -16.55
C SER A 49 -16.86 25.59 -16.48
N VAL A 50 -16.58 26.32 -15.39
CA VAL A 50 -15.25 26.76 -15.04
C VAL A 50 -14.46 25.49 -14.87
N THR A 51 -13.78 25.07 -15.92
CA THR A 51 -12.73 24.06 -15.85
C THR A 51 -11.69 24.65 -14.90
N ARG A 52 -11.84 24.37 -13.60
CA ARG A 52 -10.86 24.75 -12.59
C ARG A 52 -9.55 24.12 -13.04
N ARG A 53 -8.57 24.96 -13.40
CA ARG A 53 -7.19 24.49 -13.57
C ARG A 53 -6.84 23.78 -12.26
N GLY A 54 -6.39 22.53 -12.36
CA GLY A 54 -6.05 21.74 -11.18
C GLY A 54 -5.14 22.55 -10.26
N ARG A 55 -5.50 22.61 -8.99
CA ARG A 55 -4.73 23.31 -7.94
C ARG A 55 -4.32 22.30 -6.89
N ALA A 56 -3.16 22.53 -6.26
CA ALA A 56 -2.78 21.78 -5.07
C ALA A 56 -3.70 22.16 -3.90
N ILE A 57 -4.19 21.14 -3.20
CA ILE A 57 -5.05 21.29 -2.03
C ILE A 57 -4.16 21.62 -0.83
N SER A 58 -4.37 22.77 -0.19
CA SER A 58 -3.50 23.25 0.89
C SER A 58 -4.05 22.98 2.30
N ASN A 59 -5.26 22.46 2.42
CA ASN A 59 -5.86 22.13 3.72
C ASN A 59 -7.09 21.21 3.57
N MET A 60 -7.57 20.69 4.71
CA MET A 60 -8.75 19.81 4.77
C MET A 60 -10.06 20.50 4.31
N LEU A 61 -10.20 21.82 4.49
CA LEU A 61 -11.39 22.54 4.06
C LEU A 61 -11.47 22.55 2.52
N GLU A 62 -10.37 22.88 1.85
CA GLU A 62 -10.25 22.82 0.39
C GLU A 62 -10.51 21.40 -0.14
N LEU A 63 -10.02 20.35 0.55
CA LEU A 63 -10.31 18.96 0.20
C LEU A 63 -11.81 18.64 0.31
N SER A 64 -12.47 19.12 1.36
CA SER A 64 -13.90 18.94 1.59
C SER A 64 -14.75 19.65 0.53
N GLU A 65 -14.40 20.88 0.18
CA GLU A 65 -15.06 21.61 -0.92
C GLU A 65 -14.87 20.89 -2.26
N LEU A 66 -13.67 20.38 -2.51
CA LEU A 66 -13.36 19.62 -3.72
C LEU A 66 -14.18 18.33 -3.80
N LEU A 67 -14.26 17.56 -2.71
CA LEU A 67 -15.13 16.38 -2.62
C LEU A 67 -16.61 16.72 -2.85
N THR A 68 -17.08 17.86 -2.33
CA THR A 68 -18.45 18.35 -2.54
C THR A 68 -18.70 18.69 -4.01
N SER A 69 -17.77 19.40 -4.66
CA SER A 69 -17.85 19.66 -6.11
C SER A 69 -17.74 18.38 -6.95
N ALA A 70 -17.03 17.37 -6.46
CA ALA A 70 -16.97 16.03 -7.03
C ALA A 70 -18.26 15.20 -6.79
N GLY A 71 -19.29 15.77 -6.16
CA GLY A 71 -20.61 15.16 -5.99
C GLY A 71 -20.72 14.22 -4.79
N PHE A 72 -19.80 14.32 -3.82
CA PHE A 72 -19.85 13.55 -2.58
C PHE A 72 -20.28 14.43 -1.41
N GLU A 73 -20.75 13.79 -0.33
CA GLU A 73 -21.09 14.46 0.93
C GLU A 73 -20.03 14.16 1.99
N PRO A 74 -18.92 14.93 2.07
CA PRO A 74 -17.86 14.69 3.04
C PRO A 74 -18.31 15.05 4.46
N LYS A 75 -17.98 14.16 5.39
CA LYS A 75 -18.14 14.38 6.84
C LYS A 75 -16.77 14.38 7.48
N SER A 76 -16.44 15.48 8.16
CA SER A 76 -15.18 15.56 8.91
C SER A 76 -15.25 14.70 10.16
N VAL A 77 -14.17 13.96 10.40
CA VAL A 77 -13.94 13.14 11.59
C VAL A 77 -12.66 13.65 12.27
N GLU A 78 -12.51 13.36 13.56
CA GLU A 78 -11.32 13.73 14.33
C GLU A 78 -10.02 13.27 13.66
N GLY A 79 -8.98 14.10 13.75
CA GLY A 79 -7.64 13.79 13.22
C GLY A 79 -7.42 14.16 11.75
N GLY A 80 -8.21 15.08 11.18
CA GLY A 80 -8.00 15.56 9.81
C GLY A 80 -8.35 14.52 8.75
N ILE A 81 -9.44 13.78 8.98
CA ILE A 81 -9.91 12.72 8.09
C ILE A 81 -11.33 13.06 7.64
N LEU A 82 -11.59 12.99 6.34
CA LEU A 82 -12.92 13.11 5.77
C LEU A 82 -13.48 11.72 5.47
N THR A 83 -14.74 11.50 5.78
CA THR A 83 -15.46 10.27 5.41
C THR A 83 -16.51 10.60 4.36
N ILE A 84 -16.51 9.84 3.27
CA ILE A 84 -17.53 9.90 2.21
C ILE A 84 -18.10 8.49 1.98
N LYS A 85 -19.17 8.42 1.20
CA LYS A 85 -19.77 7.16 0.72
C LYS A 85 -19.71 7.15 -0.80
N VAL A 86 -19.27 6.04 -1.37
CA VAL A 86 -19.27 5.79 -2.82
C VAL A 86 -20.27 4.68 -3.10
N GLU A 87 -21.29 4.98 -3.90
CA GLU A 87 -22.33 4.02 -4.28
C GLU A 87 -21.91 3.21 -5.51
N ARG A 88 -21.94 1.88 -5.39
CA ARG A 88 -21.72 0.94 -6.50
C ARG A 88 -22.53 -0.31 -6.25
N LYS A 89 -23.79 -0.31 -6.68
CA LYS A 89 -24.76 -1.40 -6.40
C LYS A 89 -24.14 -2.80 -6.61
N PRO A 90 -24.33 -3.74 -5.67
CA PRO A 90 -25.16 -3.64 -4.45
C PRO A 90 -24.48 -2.93 -3.27
N TRP A 91 -23.26 -2.42 -3.44
CA TRP A 91 -22.42 -1.92 -2.37
C TRP A 91 -22.59 -0.42 -2.13
N GLU A 92 -22.56 -0.04 -0.85
CA GLU A 92 -22.35 1.32 -0.38
C GLU A 92 -21.03 1.32 0.38
N LEU A 93 -19.97 1.84 -0.26
CA LEU A 93 -18.60 1.67 0.20
C LEU A 93 -18.13 2.95 0.88
N PRO A 94 -17.94 2.97 2.21
CA PRO A 94 -17.44 4.15 2.88
C PRO A 94 -15.92 4.29 2.66
N VAL A 95 -15.50 5.51 2.36
CA VAL A 95 -14.10 5.84 2.04
C VAL A 95 -13.60 6.93 2.98
N LEU A 96 -12.44 6.70 3.57
CA LEU A 96 -11.68 7.71 4.29
C LEU A 96 -10.76 8.44 3.31
N VAL A 97 -10.80 9.76 3.32
CA VAL A 97 -9.96 10.63 2.50
C VAL A 97 -9.16 11.53 3.43
N MET A 98 -7.86 11.56 3.26
CA MET A 98 -6.95 12.35 4.10
C MET A 98 -5.74 12.79 3.29
N MET A 99 -5.09 13.88 3.70
CA MET A 99 -3.79 14.27 3.14
C MET A 99 -2.67 13.64 3.96
N ASN A 100 -1.55 13.33 3.30
CA ASN A 100 -0.33 13.00 4.00
C ASN A 100 0.21 14.22 4.76
N SER A 101 1.11 13.99 5.73
CA SER A 101 1.64 15.03 6.62
C SER A 101 2.39 16.15 5.91
N ASP A 102 2.93 15.88 4.72
CA ASP A 102 3.63 16.81 3.85
C ASP A 102 2.72 17.44 2.79
N GLU A 103 1.42 17.14 2.82
CA GLU A 103 0.41 17.64 1.90
C GLU A 103 0.67 17.31 0.42
N SER A 104 1.64 16.44 0.12
CA SER A 104 2.04 16.13 -1.25
C SER A 104 1.09 15.14 -1.94
N GLN A 105 0.35 14.36 -1.15
CA GLN A 105 -0.53 13.29 -1.63
C GLN A 105 -1.84 13.26 -0.87
N VAL A 106 -2.90 12.88 -1.60
CA VAL A 106 -4.19 12.52 -1.02
C VAL A 106 -4.27 11.00 -0.94
N ARG A 107 -4.48 10.49 0.26
CA ARG A 107 -4.71 9.08 0.54
C ARG A 107 -6.21 8.80 0.62
N MET A 108 -6.63 7.75 -0.06
CA MET A 108 -7.99 7.21 -0.03
C MET A 108 -7.94 5.78 0.51
N VAL A 109 -8.78 5.50 1.50
CA VAL A 109 -8.91 4.17 2.11
C VAL A 109 -10.37 3.76 2.10
N MET A 110 -10.72 2.86 1.18
CA MET A 110 -12.05 2.29 1.06
C MET A 110 -12.20 1.11 2.02
N MET A 111 -13.22 1.17 2.87
CA MET A 111 -13.51 0.15 3.87
C MET A 111 -14.44 -0.91 3.28
N LEU A 112 -13.97 -2.15 3.19
CA LEU A 112 -14.66 -3.19 2.42
C LEU A 112 -15.45 -4.16 3.31
N SER A 113 -14.74 -5.05 4.01
CA SER A 113 -15.40 -6.09 4.80
C SER A 113 -14.79 -6.22 6.19
N VAL A 114 -15.64 -6.42 7.18
CA VAL A 114 -15.24 -6.66 8.57
C VAL A 114 -14.82 -8.11 8.73
N VAL A 115 -13.65 -8.30 9.33
CA VAL A 115 -13.05 -9.59 9.62
C VAL A 115 -13.02 -9.76 11.14
N LYS A 116 -13.92 -10.61 11.66
CA LYS A 116 -14.06 -10.84 13.11
C LYS A 116 -12.83 -11.53 13.72
N ASP A 117 -12.28 -12.49 12.98
CA ASP A 117 -11.03 -13.17 13.32
C ASP A 117 -10.15 -13.24 12.07
N ILE A 118 -9.07 -12.47 12.06
CA ILE A 118 -8.17 -12.41 10.91
C ILE A 118 -7.42 -13.71 10.68
N GLN A 119 -7.21 -14.51 11.73
CA GLN A 119 -6.60 -15.82 11.62
C GLN A 119 -7.56 -16.84 11.00
N SER A 120 -8.86 -16.58 11.05
CA SER A 120 -9.90 -17.37 10.37
C SER A 120 -10.05 -17.04 8.89
N VAL A 121 -9.41 -15.98 8.38
CA VAL A 121 -9.43 -15.66 6.96
C VAL A 121 -8.77 -16.79 6.19
N LYS A 122 -9.57 -17.49 5.37
CA LYS A 122 -9.08 -18.57 4.52
C LYS A 122 -7.88 -18.09 3.71
N ALA A 123 -6.76 -18.82 3.79
CA ALA A 123 -5.53 -18.49 3.08
C ALA A 123 -5.76 -18.24 1.57
N GLN A 124 -6.70 -18.97 0.95
CA GLN A 124 -7.08 -18.78 -0.45
C GLN A 124 -7.60 -17.37 -0.76
N ARG A 125 -8.36 -16.76 0.16
CA ARG A 125 -8.87 -15.40 -0.02
C ARG A 125 -7.76 -14.36 0.15
N MET A 126 -6.84 -14.59 1.09
CA MET A 126 -5.66 -13.75 1.25
C MET A 126 -4.77 -13.78 -0.01
N ILE A 127 -4.52 -14.98 -0.55
CA ILE A 127 -3.80 -15.14 -1.82
C ILE A 127 -4.56 -14.46 -2.95
N GLY A 128 -5.90 -14.58 -3.00
CA GLY A 128 -6.73 -13.88 -3.97
C GLY A 128 -6.55 -12.36 -3.93
N LEU A 129 -6.51 -11.76 -2.74
CA LEU A 129 -6.26 -10.32 -2.55
C LEU A 129 -4.83 -9.94 -2.98
N LEU A 130 -3.83 -10.74 -2.61
CA LEU A 130 -2.43 -10.52 -3.01
C LEU A 130 -2.25 -10.64 -4.53
N SER A 131 -2.94 -11.58 -5.17
CA SER A 131 -2.95 -11.72 -6.63
C SER A 131 -3.64 -10.53 -7.28
N ALA A 132 -4.78 -10.07 -6.74
CA ALA A 132 -5.46 -8.89 -7.25
C ALA A 132 -4.57 -7.63 -7.19
N ASN A 133 -3.76 -7.47 -6.14
CA ASN A 133 -2.80 -6.36 -6.02
C ASN A 133 -1.77 -6.31 -7.16
N ARG A 134 -1.52 -7.43 -7.86
CA ARG A 134 -0.59 -7.46 -9.00
C ARG A 134 -1.21 -6.94 -10.30
N GLU A 135 -2.53 -6.98 -10.39
CA GLU A 135 -3.29 -6.57 -11.57
C GLU A 135 -3.82 -5.13 -11.44
N ILE A 136 -3.85 -4.60 -10.22
CA ILE A 136 -4.34 -3.27 -9.92
C ILE A 136 -3.20 -2.26 -9.98
N GLU A 137 -3.31 -1.28 -10.87
CA GLU A 137 -2.40 -0.15 -10.91
C GLU A 137 -2.80 0.89 -9.84
N ASN A 138 -1.79 1.35 -9.08
CA ASN A 138 -1.91 2.45 -8.10
C ASN A 138 -3.00 2.26 -7.02
N ALA A 139 -3.37 1.01 -6.71
CA ALA A 139 -4.16 0.67 -5.52
C ALA A 139 -3.81 -0.74 -5.04
N PHE A 140 -4.09 -1.02 -3.77
CA PHE A 140 -3.81 -2.33 -3.20
C PHE A 140 -4.74 -2.63 -2.01
N PHE A 141 -5.12 -3.90 -1.90
CA PHE A 141 -5.79 -4.45 -0.74
C PHE A 141 -4.79 -4.60 0.40
N ALA A 142 -5.25 -4.21 1.59
CA ALA A 142 -4.59 -4.47 2.86
C ALA A 142 -5.59 -5.11 3.82
N VAL A 143 -5.11 -6.00 4.67
CA VAL A 143 -5.90 -6.54 5.77
C VAL A 143 -5.40 -5.90 7.05
N SER A 144 -6.25 -5.08 7.67
CA SER A 144 -5.92 -4.33 8.87
C SER A 144 -6.22 -5.18 10.10
N GLU A 145 -5.20 -5.77 10.72
CA GLU A 145 -5.35 -6.49 12.00
C GLU A 145 -5.90 -5.58 13.08
N LYS A 146 -5.38 -4.35 13.18
CA LYS A 146 -5.81 -3.35 14.15
C LYS A 146 -7.29 -2.98 14.02
N ARG A 147 -7.81 -2.91 12.78
CA ARG A 147 -9.19 -2.46 12.50
C ARG A 147 -10.15 -3.61 12.18
N GLY A 148 -9.66 -4.85 12.20
CA GLY A 148 -10.42 -6.06 11.90
C GLY A 148 -11.17 -5.97 10.57
N ARG A 149 -10.51 -5.55 9.48
CA ARG A 149 -11.15 -5.38 8.17
C ARG A 149 -10.21 -5.45 6.99
N VAL A 150 -10.76 -5.74 5.82
CA VAL A 150 -10.09 -5.52 4.53
C VAL A 150 -10.36 -4.10 4.07
N GLU A 151 -9.31 -3.45 3.58
CA GLU A 151 -9.28 -2.09 3.09
C GLU A 151 -8.64 -2.06 1.70
N LEU A 152 -9.13 -1.20 0.82
CA LEU A 152 -8.48 -0.89 -0.46
C LEU A 152 -7.88 0.51 -0.38
N HIS A 153 -6.59 0.61 -0.60
CA HIS A 153 -5.81 1.84 -0.43
C HIS A 153 -5.38 2.37 -1.80
N ARG A 154 -5.44 3.69 -1.97
CA ARG A 154 -4.87 4.41 -3.12
C ARG A 154 -4.28 5.74 -2.66
N TRP A 155 -3.19 6.13 -3.29
CA TRP A 155 -2.63 7.47 -3.18
C TRP A 155 -2.67 8.15 -4.54
N ILE A 156 -2.94 9.45 -4.52
CA ILE A 156 -2.83 10.30 -5.70
C ILE A 156 -2.01 11.52 -5.34
N ASP A 157 -1.23 11.99 -6.31
CA ASP A 157 -0.49 13.24 -6.14
C ASP A 157 -1.45 14.41 -5.99
N ASN A 158 -1.16 15.27 -5.02
CA ASN A 158 -1.91 16.50 -4.78
C ASN A 158 -1.61 17.58 -5.85
N ALA A 159 -0.67 17.32 -6.76
CA ALA A 159 -0.40 18.23 -7.87
C ALA A 159 -1.60 18.25 -8.85
N ALA A 160 -2.19 19.44 -8.98
CA ALA A 160 -3.25 19.73 -9.93
C ALA A 160 -4.48 18.78 -9.84
N ILE A 161 -4.96 18.49 -8.62
CA ILE A 161 -6.21 17.73 -8.45
C ILE A 161 -7.40 18.59 -8.93
N THR A 162 -8.28 17.98 -9.69
CA THR A 162 -9.59 18.50 -10.07
C THR A 162 -10.69 17.67 -9.43
N ASP A 163 -11.91 18.21 -9.38
CA ASP A 163 -13.12 17.51 -8.95
C ASP A 163 -13.39 16.27 -9.81
N SER A 164 -13.20 16.38 -11.12
CA SER A 164 -13.36 15.28 -12.07
C SER A 164 -12.34 14.16 -11.84
N ARG A 165 -11.07 14.51 -11.61
CA ARG A 165 -10.02 13.54 -11.30
C ARG A 165 -10.34 12.81 -9.99
N LEU A 166 -10.65 13.54 -8.92
CA LEU A 166 -10.96 12.95 -7.62
C LEU A 166 -12.18 12.02 -7.70
N ARG A 167 -13.23 12.43 -8.42
CA ARG A 167 -14.41 11.60 -8.68
C ARG A 167 -14.05 10.31 -9.42
N ASN A 168 -13.24 10.40 -10.47
CA ASN A 168 -12.81 9.24 -11.25
C ASN A 168 -11.97 8.28 -10.41
N GLU A 169 -11.10 8.79 -9.54
CA GLU A 169 -10.27 7.97 -8.66
C GLU A 169 -11.11 7.20 -7.63
N LEU A 170 -12.07 7.87 -7.00
CA LEU A 170 -13.00 7.25 -6.04
C LEU A 170 -13.92 6.22 -6.69
N ASN A 171 -14.42 6.51 -7.89
CA ASN A 171 -15.22 5.56 -8.68
C ASN A 171 -14.39 4.37 -9.16
N GLY A 172 -13.13 4.59 -9.53
CA GLY A 172 -12.19 3.54 -9.90
C GLY A 172 -11.88 2.61 -8.74
N LEU A 173 -11.74 3.14 -7.51
CA LEU A 173 -11.65 2.31 -6.30
C LEU A 173 -12.89 1.43 -6.12
N ALA A 174 -14.09 2.00 -6.29
CA ALA A 174 -15.34 1.26 -6.15
C ALA A 174 -15.49 0.19 -7.25
N GLU A 175 -14.99 0.45 -8.45
CA GLU A 175 -14.93 -0.51 -9.54
C GLU A 175 -14.00 -1.69 -9.23
N ILE A 176 -12.79 -1.40 -8.75
CA ILE A 176 -11.85 -2.43 -8.31
C ILE A 176 -12.48 -3.29 -7.22
N ALA A 177 -13.11 -2.67 -6.23
CA ALA A 177 -13.84 -3.38 -5.19
C ALA A 177 -14.93 -4.29 -5.78
N ALA A 178 -15.82 -3.76 -6.63
CA ALA A 178 -16.87 -4.57 -7.24
C ALA A 178 -16.31 -5.77 -8.05
N ASN A 179 -15.25 -5.57 -8.83
CA ASN A 179 -14.65 -6.63 -9.66
C ASN A 179 -13.92 -7.71 -8.84
N THR A 180 -13.57 -7.41 -7.60
CA THR A 180 -12.84 -8.31 -6.68
C THR A 180 -13.68 -8.74 -5.49
N GLU A 181 -15.01 -8.58 -5.57
CA GLU A 181 -15.97 -8.89 -4.50
C GLU A 181 -15.71 -10.28 -3.88
N LYS A 182 -15.47 -11.30 -4.71
CA LYS A 182 -15.25 -12.68 -4.25
C LYS A 182 -14.02 -12.83 -3.34
N GLN A 183 -13.06 -11.92 -3.44
CA GLN A 183 -11.80 -11.94 -2.71
C GLN A 183 -11.91 -11.26 -1.34
N TRP A 184 -12.69 -10.17 -1.23
CA TRP A 184 -12.79 -9.39 0.00
C TRP A 184 -14.13 -9.50 0.73
N ASP A 185 -15.22 -9.98 0.13
CA ASP A 185 -16.49 -10.14 0.83
C ASP A 185 -16.54 -11.45 1.63
N PHE A 186 -16.24 -11.35 2.93
CA PHE A 186 -16.30 -12.48 3.88
C PHE A 186 -17.70 -12.83 4.38
N SER A 187 -18.72 -12.03 4.05
CA SER A 187 -20.09 -12.28 4.49
C SER A 187 -20.78 -13.37 3.68
N ARG A 188 -20.38 -13.55 2.40
CA ARG A 188 -20.90 -14.58 1.51
C ARG A 188 -20.12 -15.88 1.69
N SER A 189 -20.65 -16.74 2.56
CA SER A 189 -20.22 -18.14 2.66
C SER A 189 -20.54 -18.85 1.34
N GLU A 190 -19.50 -19.29 0.63
CA GLU A 190 -19.59 -20.03 -0.63
C GLU A 190 -20.55 -21.21 -0.50
N SER A 191 -21.77 -21.03 -1.00
CA SER A 191 -22.77 -22.07 -1.18
C SER A 191 -23.02 -22.17 -2.69
N GLY A 192 -22.57 -23.26 -3.29
CA GLY A 192 -23.07 -23.80 -4.56
C GLY A 192 -22.74 -23.05 -5.85
N ASP A 193 -21.84 -23.64 -6.65
CA ASP A 193 -22.03 -24.01 -8.08
C ASP A 193 -20.67 -24.04 -8.80
N LYS A 194 -20.13 -25.23 -9.04
CA LYS A 194 -20.26 -26.02 -10.29
C LYS A 194 -19.60 -25.36 -11.51
N VAL A 195 -18.40 -25.89 -11.79
CA VAL A 195 -17.74 -26.10 -13.08
C VAL A 195 -18.44 -25.51 -14.31
N SER A 196 -17.71 -24.66 -15.04
CA SER A 196 -17.69 -24.76 -16.50
C SER A 196 -16.24 -24.64 -16.98
N ALA A 197 -15.71 -25.78 -17.41
CA ALA A 197 -14.47 -25.89 -18.14
C ALA A 197 -14.73 -25.53 -19.60
N GLN A 198 -13.86 -24.70 -20.20
CA GLN A 198 -13.73 -24.68 -21.65
C GLN A 198 -12.25 -24.53 -22.04
N THR A 199 -11.70 -25.67 -22.46
CA THR A 199 -10.42 -25.88 -23.11
C THR A 199 -10.43 -25.33 -24.54
N LYS A 200 -9.31 -24.75 -24.98
CA LYS A 200 -8.81 -24.99 -26.35
C LYS A 200 -7.28 -24.80 -26.45
N PRO A 201 -6.53 -25.76 -27.03
CA PRO A 201 -5.07 -25.72 -27.15
C PRO A 201 -4.60 -25.19 -28.52
N ALA A 202 -3.39 -24.64 -28.58
CA ALA A 202 -2.60 -24.55 -29.82
C ALA A 202 -1.09 -24.57 -29.50
N ALA A 203 -0.41 -25.59 -30.01
CA ALA A 203 1.03 -25.79 -29.96
C ALA A 203 1.71 -25.19 -31.20
N ALA A 204 2.94 -24.71 -31.04
CA ALA A 204 4.00 -24.75 -32.07
C ALA A 204 5.38 -24.51 -31.40
N ALA A 205 6.40 -25.15 -31.95
CA ALA A 205 7.66 -25.54 -31.32
C ALA A 205 8.88 -24.65 -31.66
N GLY A 206 9.79 -24.50 -30.67
CA GLY A 206 11.28 -24.40 -30.70
C GLY A 206 12.04 -23.50 -31.68
N PRO A 207 13.40 -23.43 -31.62
CA PRO A 207 14.35 -24.02 -30.65
C PRO A 207 15.38 -23.01 -30.04
N ALA A 208 16.26 -23.55 -29.18
CA ALA A 208 17.24 -22.90 -28.29
C ALA A 208 18.49 -22.31 -28.97
N GLU A 209 19.20 -21.40 -28.26
CA GLU A 209 20.68 -21.45 -28.19
C GLU A 209 21.26 -20.69 -26.99
N ASN A 210 22.30 -21.29 -26.41
CA ASN A 210 23.12 -20.84 -25.28
C ASN A 210 24.08 -19.71 -25.70
N THR A 211 24.44 -18.83 -24.76
CA THR A 211 25.85 -18.42 -24.64
C THR A 211 26.16 -18.00 -23.20
N SER A 212 27.15 -18.69 -22.65
CA SER A 212 27.80 -18.45 -21.37
C SER A 212 28.92 -17.42 -21.55
N THR A 213 29.13 -16.51 -20.61
CA THR A 213 30.42 -15.81 -20.46
C THR A 213 30.73 -15.59 -18.99
N GLU A 214 31.99 -15.85 -18.67
CA GLU A 214 32.70 -15.94 -17.38
C GLU A 214 32.68 -14.70 -16.46
N PRO A 215 33.12 -14.85 -15.19
CA PRO A 215 32.69 -14.03 -14.07
C PRO A 215 33.64 -12.88 -13.74
N ALA A 216 33.07 -11.69 -13.52
CA ALA A 216 33.75 -10.57 -12.87
C ALA A 216 33.28 -10.42 -11.41
N LYS A 217 34.18 -10.84 -10.50
CA LYS A 217 34.47 -10.32 -9.16
C LYS A 217 33.32 -9.72 -8.31
N SER A 218 32.85 -10.59 -7.43
CA SER A 218 32.18 -10.41 -6.13
C SER A 218 32.83 -9.36 -5.21
N VAL A 219 32.05 -8.33 -4.79
CA VAL A 219 31.93 -7.81 -3.38
C VAL A 219 30.61 -7.03 -3.11
N ALA A 220 29.52 -7.15 -3.89
CA ALA A 220 28.31 -6.29 -3.70
C ALA A 220 26.95 -7.03 -3.71
N ALA A 221 26.93 -8.36 -3.60
CA ALA A 221 25.70 -9.14 -3.74
C ALA A 221 24.90 -9.28 -2.43
N SER A 222 25.52 -9.08 -1.27
CA SER A 222 24.86 -9.27 0.03
C SER A 222 23.81 -8.20 0.32
N ASP A 223 24.12 -6.93 0.06
CA ASP A 223 23.21 -5.80 0.35
C ASP A 223 22.04 -5.71 -0.63
N SER A 224 22.22 -6.17 -1.87
CA SER A 224 21.16 -6.14 -2.89
C SER A 224 20.07 -7.21 -2.66
N LEU A 225 20.40 -8.31 -1.95
CA LEU A 225 19.45 -9.37 -1.63
C LEU A 225 18.69 -9.15 -0.32
N VAL A 226 19.09 -8.22 0.54
CA VAL A 226 18.34 -7.91 1.77
C VAL A 226 16.99 -7.31 1.38
N GLY A 227 15.92 -7.85 1.98
CA GLY A 227 14.55 -7.44 1.72
C GLY A 227 13.55 -8.59 1.78
N LYS A 228 12.32 -8.29 1.37
CA LYS A 228 11.23 -9.25 1.25
C LYS A 228 11.05 -9.61 -0.22
N TRP A 229 10.86 -10.88 -0.47
CA TRP A 229 10.87 -11.46 -1.79
C TRP A 229 9.77 -12.49 -1.93
N ALA A 230 9.13 -12.57 -3.09
CA ALA A 230 8.12 -13.57 -3.36
C ALA A 230 8.30 -14.18 -4.76
N ALA A 231 8.07 -15.48 -4.86
CA ALA A 231 8.04 -16.23 -6.11
C ALA A 231 6.84 -17.19 -6.09
N ALA A 232 6.20 -17.39 -7.24
CA ALA A 232 5.12 -18.36 -7.41
C ALA A 232 5.39 -19.20 -8.65
N ARG A 233 5.24 -20.52 -8.53
CA ARG A 233 5.39 -21.48 -9.64
C ARG A 233 4.05 -21.92 -10.19
N SER A 234 3.03 -21.94 -9.34
CA SER A 234 1.63 -22.22 -9.70
C SER A 234 0.68 -21.60 -8.68
N ASP A 235 -0.62 -21.80 -8.89
CA ASP A 235 -1.68 -21.51 -7.92
C ASP A 235 -1.56 -22.30 -6.61
N LYS A 236 -0.80 -23.39 -6.61
CA LYS A 236 -0.62 -24.30 -5.46
C LYS A 236 0.80 -24.29 -4.88
N GLU A 237 1.72 -23.56 -5.50
CA GLU A 237 3.13 -23.54 -5.13
C GLU A 237 3.70 -22.12 -5.14
N ALA A 238 4.00 -21.61 -3.95
CA ALA A 238 4.54 -20.27 -3.76
C ALA A 238 5.54 -20.22 -2.62
N PHE A 239 6.43 -19.24 -2.69
CA PHE A 239 7.55 -19.03 -1.80
C PHE A 239 7.62 -17.55 -1.45
N ALA A 240 7.63 -17.22 -0.15
CA ALA A 240 7.94 -15.88 0.33
C ALA A 240 9.17 -15.95 1.23
N MET A 241 10.15 -15.10 0.99
CA MET A 241 11.42 -15.10 1.68
C MET A 241 11.75 -13.68 2.15
N GLN A 242 12.12 -13.55 3.41
CA GLN A 242 12.74 -12.35 3.94
C GLN A 242 14.20 -12.66 4.24
N LEU A 243 15.10 -11.84 3.71
CA LEU A 243 16.53 -11.86 4.03
C LEU A 243 16.86 -10.58 4.77
N ASN A 244 17.45 -10.71 5.95
CA ASN A 244 17.80 -9.59 6.82
C ASN A 244 19.30 -9.27 6.76
N ALA A 245 19.67 -8.03 7.09
CA ALA A 245 21.06 -7.61 7.11
C ALA A 245 21.93 -8.32 8.17
N ASP A 246 21.30 -8.98 9.16
CA ASP A 246 21.97 -9.77 10.22
C ASP A 246 22.23 -11.24 9.84
N ASN A 247 22.15 -11.55 8.54
CA ASN A 247 22.27 -12.88 7.96
C ASN A 247 21.20 -13.88 8.45
N THR A 248 20.03 -13.40 8.88
CA THR A 248 18.88 -14.25 9.19
C THR A 248 17.86 -14.26 8.06
N PHE A 249 17.10 -15.35 7.96
CA PHE A 249 16.00 -15.46 7.02
C PHE A 249 14.69 -15.94 7.67
N ALA A 250 13.59 -15.59 7.02
CA ALA A 250 12.30 -16.25 7.19
C ALA A 250 11.81 -16.72 5.82
N LEU A 251 11.48 -18.00 5.69
CA LEU A 251 10.96 -18.61 4.48
C LEU A 251 9.56 -19.16 4.77
N VAL A 252 8.61 -18.80 3.94
CA VAL A 252 7.27 -19.38 3.91
C VAL A 252 7.13 -20.10 2.58
N THR A 253 6.89 -21.39 2.65
CA THR A 253 6.66 -22.24 1.49
C THR A 253 5.22 -22.73 1.52
N VAL A 254 4.52 -22.61 0.41
CA VAL A 254 3.20 -23.18 0.19
C VAL A 254 3.34 -24.25 -0.87
N LEU A 255 3.01 -25.49 -0.55
CA LEU A 255 3.00 -26.62 -1.49
C LEU A 255 1.68 -27.37 -1.33
N ASN A 256 0.87 -27.41 -2.39
CA ASN A 256 -0.43 -28.09 -2.40
C ASN A 256 -1.33 -27.65 -1.23
N GLY A 257 -1.34 -26.35 -0.94
CA GLY A 257 -2.12 -25.77 0.16
C GLY A 257 -1.56 -26.03 1.57
N LYS A 258 -0.46 -26.79 1.70
CA LYS A 258 0.26 -26.93 2.96
C LYS A 258 1.29 -25.83 3.09
N THR A 259 1.18 -25.04 4.15
CA THR A 259 2.17 -24.01 4.47
C THR A 259 3.21 -24.55 5.45
N THR A 260 4.48 -24.34 5.14
CA THR A 260 5.59 -24.52 6.06
C THR A 260 6.30 -23.18 6.26
N LYS A 261 6.73 -22.93 7.49
CA LYS A 261 7.53 -21.75 7.84
C LYS A 261 8.87 -22.25 8.37
N SER A 262 9.95 -21.72 7.83
CA SER A 262 11.32 -21.98 8.29
C SER A 262 12.00 -20.65 8.58
N THR A 263 12.83 -20.64 9.62
CA THR A 263 13.65 -19.49 10.00
C THR A 263 15.04 -19.98 10.31
N GLY A 264 16.06 -19.18 10.03
CA GLY A 264 17.42 -19.56 10.36
C GLY A 264 18.45 -18.57 9.84
N LYS A 265 19.64 -19.08 9.50
CA LYS A 265 20.75 -18.31 8.97
C LYS A 265 20.83 -18.50 7.46
N PHE A 266 21.19 -17.45 6.74
CA PHE A 266 21.60 -17.58 5.34
C PHE A 266 23.07 -17.21 5.16
N GLU A 267 23.67 -17.82 4.16
CA GLU A 267 25.02 -17.54 3.70
C GLU A 267 24.95 -17.26 2.19
N LEU A 268 25.58 -16.18 1.75
CA LEU A 268 25.76 -15.86 0.33
C LEU A 268 27.26 -15.85 0.03
N THR A 269 27.72 -16.85 -0.72
CA THR A 269 29.13 -16.97 -1.14
C THR A 269 29.19 -16.91 -2.66
N GLY A 270 29.67 -15.78 -3.20
CA GLY A 270 29.62 -15.53 -4.64
C GLY A 270 28.17 -15.43 -5.12
N GLN A 271 27.74 -16.36 -5.97
CA GLN A 271 26.35 -16.47 -6.43
C GLN A 271 25.57 -17.58 -5.69
N THR A 272 26.18 -18.29 -4.75
CA THR A 272 25.52 -19.40 -4.05
C THR A 272 24.84 -18.88 -2.79
N LEU A 273 23.52 -18.95 -2.75
CA LEU A 273 22.71 -18.71 -1.55
C LEU A 273 22.39 -20.03 -0.87
N LYS A 274 22.69 -20.10 0.41
CA LYS A 274 22.42 -21.24 1.28
C LYS A 274 21.57 -20.79 2.46
N LEU A 275 20.41 -21.41 2.65
CA LEU A 275 19.53 -21.23 3.79
C LEU A 275 19.65 -22.44 4.71
N ILE A 276 19.93 -22.20 5.98
CA ILE A 276 20.04 -23.21 7.03
C ILE A 276 19.02 -22.89 8.10
N GLY A 277 17.88 -23.58 8.06
CA GLY A 277 16.78 -23.43 9.00
C GLY A 277 17.04 -24.13 10.34
N ASN A 278 16.50 -23.54 11.40
CA ASN A 278 16.53 -24.12 12.75
C ASN A 278 15.69 -25.41 12.86
N ASP A 279 14.78 -25.62 11.90
CA ASP A 279 13.92 -26.79 11.75
C ASP A 279 14.57 -27.92 10.93
N GLY A 280 15.86 -27.77 10.58
CA GLY A 280 16.58 -28.72 9.73
C GLY A 280 16.39 -28.47 8.23
N THR A 281 15.62 -27.46 7.83
CA THR A 281 15.50 -27.05 6.42
C THR A 281 16.87 -26.65 5.88
N ARG A 282 17.22 -27.20 4.71
CA ARG A 282 18.43 -26.82 3.96
C ARG A 282 18.05 -26.54 2.52
N LEU A 283 18.34 -25.34 2.07
CA LEU A 283 18.04 -24.90 0.71
C LEU A 283 19.27 -24.21 0.15
N THR A 284 19.87 -24.80 -0.87
CA THR A 284 21.06 -24.28 -1.54
C THR A 284 20.72 -24.04 -3.00
N GLY A 285 21.24 -22.96 -3.57
CA GLY A 285 21.07 -22.69 -4.98
C GLY A 285 21.83 -21.47 -5.46
N THR A 286 21.84 -21.28 -6.77
CA THR A 286 22.51 -20.16 -7.42
C THR A 286 21.53 -19.01 -7.59
N VAL A 287 21.95 -17.82 -7.17
CA VAL A 287 21.24 -16.56 -7.33
C VAL A 287 21.83 -15.81 -8.51
N THR A 288 20.97 -15.43 -9.45
CA THR A 288 21.27 -14.47 -10.52
C THR A 288 20.40 -13.25 -10.31
N VAL A 289 20.99 -12.14 -9.85
CA VAL A 289 20.28 -10.87 -9.73
C VAL A 289 20.02 -10.32 -11.14
N THR A 290 18.75 -10.10 -11.48
CA THR A 290 18.34 -9.57 -12.79
C THR A 290 18.12 -8.06 -12.71
N SER A 291 17.64 -7.56 -11.57
CA SER A 291 17.51 -6.12 -11.25
C SER A 291 17.51 -5.91 -9.73
N GLY A 292 17.55 -4.66 -9.25
CA GLY A 292 17.45 -4.36 -7.82
C GLY A 292 16.14 -4.79 -7.14
N SER A 293 15.13 -5.16 -7.93
CA SER A 293 13.81 -5.63 -7.48
C SER A 293 13.47 -7.05 -7.94
N GLU A 294 14.41 -7.76 -8.58
CA GLU A 294 14.16 -9.10 -9.10
C GLU A 294 15.44 -9.94 -9.16
N PHE A 295 15.39 -11.14 -8.61
CA PHE A 295 16.45 -12.13 -8.79
C PHE A 295 15.88 -13.49 -9.11
N ARG A 296 16.67 -14.29 -9.83
CA ARG A 296 16.35 -15.69 -10.12
C ARG A 296 17.14 -16.59 -9.19
N PHE A 297 16.45 -17.53 -8.56
CA PHE A 297 17.02 -18.56 -7.73
C PHE A 297 16.91 -19.91 -8.43
N GLN A 298 18.04 -20.57 -8.68
CA GLN A 298 18.11 -21.90 -9.25
C GLN A 298 18.48 -22.89 -8.15
N PHE A 299 17.62 -23.87 -7.85
CA PHE A 299 17.94 -24.88 -6.84
C PHE A 299 19.16 -25.71 -7.24
N GLU A 300 20.01 -26.02 -6.27
CA GLU A 300 21.12 -26.96 -6.45
C GLU A 300 20.59 -28.32 -6.92
N ASN A 301 21.22 -28.90 -7.95
CA ASN A 301 20.85 -30.17 -8.56
C ASN A 301 19.43 -30.23 -9.18
N SER A 302 18.85 -29.09 -9.56
CA SER A 302 17.56 -29.02 -10.25
C SER A 302 17.65 -28.10 -11.47
N SER A 303 16.87 -28.40 -12.50
CA SER A 303 16.62 -27.48 -13.63
C SER A 303 15.54 -26.45 -13.32
N THR A 304 14.89 -26.54 -12.15
CA THR A 304 13.86 -25.59 -11.72
C THR A 304 14.48 -24.29 -11.21
N SER A 305 14.11 -23.17 -11.83
CA SER A 305 14.32 -21.82 -11.27
C SER A 305 13.03 -21.24 -10.70
N LEU A 306 13.20 -20.35 -9.73
CA LEU A 306 12.17 -19.46 -9.21
C LEU A 306 12.61 -18.01 -9.45
N THR A 307 11.71 -17.20 -9.97
CA THR A 307 11.94 -15.75 -10.08
C THR A 307 11.31 -15.07 -8.88
N PHE A 308 12.15 -14.53 -8.01
CA PHE A 308 11.77 -13.77 -6.83
C PHE A 308 11.71 -12.29 -7.15
N LYS A 309 10.57 -11.66 -6.83
CA LYS A 309 10.37 -10.22 -6.97
C LYS A 309 10.29 -9.57 -5.60
N LYS A 310 10.85 -8.38 -5.47
CA LYS A 310 10.87 -7.61 -4.22
C LYS A 310 9.46 -7.16 -3.87
N SER A 311 9.08 -7.33 -2.60
CA SER A 311 7.80 -6.95 -2.02
C SER A 311 7.93 -5.72 -1.14
#